data_AF-A0A962MPC4-F1
#
_entry.id   AF-A0A962MPC4-F1
#
_cell.length_a   1.000
_cell.length_b   1.000
_cell.length_c   1.000
_cell.angle_alpha   90.00
_cell.angle_beta   90.00
_cell.angle_gamma   90.00
#
_symmetry.space_group_name_H-M   'P 1'
#
loop_
_entity.id
_entity.type
_entity.pdbx_description
1 polymer ?
#
loop_
_entity_poly.entity_id
_entity_poly.type
_entity_poly.pdbx_seq_one_letter_code
_entity_poly.pdbx_strand_id
1 'polypeptide(L)'
;MHGNLNAQSSQPDKVDIYLHPLFKHCDGNFIKTLGTISRKITCEKGQTLLFRGDKAVFFYLIRSGCVKLYRETIDGTLAVVDILTAGQVFCEISIFEKCHHPYNAEVVEAGEVIMIPVELLQEEIKNNHQFALDVLRLVANHCRQQERELEHRSLQNAAQRIGCFFLRLLNRREGEGGTFHLPYDKMLVASRLGMQPETFSRALAKLKKETGIHIKGSKIKVDNISNIAKYTCSACSSEFPCKDLDFSKGR
;
A
#
# COMPACT_ATOMS: atom_id res chain seq x y z
N MET A 1 26.28 -14.81 14.00
CA MET A 1 26.09 -13.74 15.00
C MET A 1 24.64 -13.30 14.94
N HIS A 2 23.81 -13.89 15.80
CA HIS A 2 22.37 -13.64 15.85
C HIS A 2 22.11 -12.57 16.92
N GLY A 3 21.66 -11.39 16.49
CA GLY A 3 21.36 -10.27 17.38
C GLY A 3 20.05 -10.49 18.12
N ASN A 4 20.12 -10.45 19.44
CA ASN A 4 19.01 -10.57 20.38
C ASN A 4 17.89 -9.56 20.07
N LEU A 5 16.71 -10.08 19.72
CA LEU A 5 15.44 -9.37 19.79
C LEU A 5 15.02 -9.35 21.27
N ASN A 6 15.27 -8.23 21.95
CA ASN A 6 14.71 -7.97 23.28
C ASN A 6 13.18 -7.85 23.16
N ALA A 7 12.50 -8.96 23.42
CA ALA A 7 11.07 -9.00 23.68
C ALA A 7 10.82 -8.40 25.07
N GLN A 8 10.61 -7.09 25.15
CA GLN A 8 10.01 -6.48 26.33
C GLN A 8 8.50 -6.70 26.27
N SER A 9 8.04 -7.49 27.24
CA SER A 9 6.66 -7.83 27.54
C SER A 9 5.86 -6.61 27.99
N SER A 10 4.88 -6.21 27.17
CA SER A 10 3.83 -5.26 27.52
C SER A 10 2.48 -5.88 27.17
N GLN A 11 1.52 -5.82 28.11
CA GLN A 11 0.18 -6.40 28.03
C GLN A 11 -0.59 -6.07 26.72
N PRO A 12 -1.56 -6.90 26.30
CA PRO A 12 -2.19 -6.81 24.99
C PRO A 12 -3.19 -5.65 24.97
N ASP A 13 -2.73 -4.48 24.54
CA ASP A 13 -3.61 -3.44 24.02
C ASP A 13 -4.48 -4.08 22.94
N LYS A 14 -5.79 -4.14 23.19
CA LYS A 14 -6.81 -4.74 22.31
C LYS A 14 -6.52 -4.37 20.87
N VAL A 15 -6.15 -5.38 20.09
CA VAL A 15 -5.66 -5.15 18.75
C VAL A 15 -6.85 -4.92 17.82
N ASP A 16 -6.94 -3.74 17.20
CA ASP A 16 -7.95 -3.40 16.19
C ASP A 16 -7.88 -4.24 14.89
N ILE A 17 -7.16 -5.38 14.89
CA ILE A 17 -7.11 -6.34 13.77
C ILE A 17 -8.52 -6.69 13.30
N TYR A 18 -9.47 -6.82 14.22
CA TYR A 18 -10.87 -7.17 13.90
C TYR A 18 -11.60 -6.10 13.07
N LEU A 19 -11.10 -4.87 12.98
CA LEU A 19 -11.66 -3.85 12.10
C LEU A 19 -11.27 -4.06 10.64
N HIS A 20 -10.21 -4.83 10.37
CA HIS A 20 -9.81 -5.11 9.00
C HIS A 20 -10.86 -6.00 8.32
N PRO A 21 -11.36 -5.65 7.11
CA PRO A 21 -12.46 -6.36 6.46
C PRO A 21 -12.26 -7.87 6.28
N LEU A 22 -11.00 -8.32 6.23
CA LEU A 22 -10.62 -9.73 6.14
C LEU A 22 -11.16 -10.58 7.29
N PHE A 23 -11.26 -10.02 8.51
CA PHE A 23 -11.64 -10.76 9.71
C PHE A 23 -13.12 -10.58 10.09
N LYS A 24 -13.92 -9.96 9.21
CA LYS A 24 -15.32 -9.61 9.48
C LYS A 24 -16.20 -10.83 9.81
N HIS A 25 -15.95 -11.96 9.17
CA HIS A 25 -16.73 -13.19 9.35
C HIS A 25 -16.02 -14.23 10.23
N CYS A 26 -14.98 -13.84 10.98
CA CYS A 26 -14.38 -14.71 11.97
C CYS A 26 -15.16 -14.67 13.29
N ASP A 27 -15.21 -15.80 13.99
CA ASP A 27 -15.90 -15.87 15.27
C ASP A 27 -15.10 -15.19 16.41
N GLY A 28 -15.78 -14.93 17.53
CA GLY A 28 -15.15 -14.24 18.67
C GLY A 28 -14.02 -15.05 19.33
N ASN A 29 -13.97 -16.37 19.18
CA ASN A 29 -12.90 -17.19 19.74
C ASN A 29 -11.64 -17.09 18.88
N PHE A 30 -11.78 -17.19 17.56
CA PHE A 30 -10.69 -16.96 16.62
C PHE A 30 -10.10 -15.56 16.80
N ILE A 31 -10.92 -14.51 16.91
CA ILE A 31 -10.43 -13.15 17.11
C ILE A 31 -9.62 -13.01 18.42
N LYS A 32 -10.04 -13.68 19.50
CA LYS A 32 -9.27 -13.71 20.76
C LYS A 32 -7.93 -14.44 20.60
N THR A 33 -7.95 -15.59 19.93
CA THR A 33 -6.74 -16.36 19.61
C THR A 33 -5.79 -15.54 18.76
N LEU A 34 -6.30 -14.88 17.72
CA LEU A 34 -5.57 -13.99 16.84
C LEU A 34 -4.91 -12.85 17.61
N GLY A 35 -5.63 -12.19 18.52
CA GLY A 35 -5.09 -11.13 19.38
C GLY A 35 -4.02 -11.61 20.37
N THR A 36 -4.02 -12.89 20.73
CA THR A 36 -3.05 -13.48 21.67
C THR A 36 -1.78 -13.95 20.95
N ILE A 37 -1.94 -14.54 19.76
CA ILE A 37 -0.85 -15.19 19.02
C ILE A 37 -0.15 -14.21 18.07
N SER A 38 -0.87 -13.23 17.54
CA SER A 38 -0.29 -12.22 16.64
C SER A 38 0.70 -11.33 17.38
N ARG A 39 1.76 -10.92 16.70
CA ARG A 39 2.79 -10.04 17.26
C ARG A 39 2.63 -8.65 16.66
N LYS A 40 2.44 -7.65 17.52
CA LYS A 40 2.55 -6.25 17.15
C LYS A 40 4.01 -5.84 17.20
N ILE A 41 4.51 -5.25 16.12
CA ILE A 41 5.87 -4.70 16.04
C ILE A 41 5.76 -3.21 15.76
N THR A 42 6.35 -2.42 16.65
CA THR A 42 6.64 -1.01 16.37
C THR A 42 7.92 -0.95 15.57
N CYS A 43 7.87 -0.28 14.44
CA CYS A 43 8.95 -0.29 13.46
C CYS A 43 9.45 1.13 13.20
N GLU A 44 10.77 1.28 13.17
CA GLU A 44 11.43 2.53 12.84
C GLU A 44 11.67 2.67 11.34
N LYS A 45 11.81 3.90 10.86
CA LYS A 45 12.19 4.16 9.46
C LYS A 45 13.56 3.52 9.16
N GLY A 46 13.64 2.79 8.06
CA GLY A 46 14.82 2.04 7.61
C GLY A 46 14.89 0.61 8.14
N GLN A 47 13.98 0.20 9.03
CA GLN A 47 13.95 -1.16 9.55
C GLN A 47 13.50 -2.16 8.47
N THR A 48 14.28 -3.23 8.27
CA THR A 48 13.89 -4.36 7.41
C THR A 48 12.97 -5.30 8.18
N LEU A 49 11.82 -5.63 7.60
CA LEU A 49 10.84 -6.55 8.20
C LEU A 49 11.08 -8.01 7.77
N LEU A 50 11.50 -8.22 6.53
CA LEU A 50 11.79 -9.54 5.99
C LEU A 50 12.78 -9.44 4.83
N PHE A 51 13.50 -10.54 4.61
CA PHE A 51 14.41 -10.69 3.48
C PHE A 51 13.85 -11.66 2.46
N ARG A 52 14.16 -11.38 1.19
CA ARG A 52 13.88 -12.28 0.09
C ARG A 52 14.57 -13.62 0.34
N GLY A 53 13.86 -14.72 0.10
CA GLY A 53 14.39 -16.06 0.25
C GLY A 53 14.22 -16.66 1.64
N ASP A 54 13.82 -15.86 2.64
CA ASP A 54 13.42 -16.39 3.95
C ASP A 54 12.08 -17.11 3.86
N LYS A 55 11.84 -18.06 4.77
CA LYS A 55 10.57 -18.79 4.84
C LYS A 55 9.42 -17.85 5.17
N ALA A 56 8.37 -17.87 4.35
CA ALA A 56 7.19 -17.06 4.58
C ALA A 56 6.24 -17.73 5.58
N VAL A 57 6.48 -17.50 6.87
CA VAL A 57 5.69 -18.09 7.98
C VAL A 57 4.74 -17.07 8.65
N PHE A 58 4.81 -15.81 8.23
CA PHE A 58 3.94 -14.74 8.72
C PHE A 58 3.23 -14.02 7.58
N PHE A 59 1.98 -13.69 7.85
CA PHE A 59 1.18 -12.72 7.15
C PHE A 59 1.28 -11.37 7.86
N TYR A 60 1.32 -10.27 7.12
CA TYR A 60 1.56 -8.95 7.68
C TYR A 60 0.41 -8.00 7.38
N LEU A 61 -0.06 -7.28 8.40
CA LEU A 61 -1.03 -6.19 8.30
C LEU A 61 -0.38 -4.89 8.77
N ILE A 62 -0.39 -3.86 7.92
CA ILE A 62 0.12 -2.54 8.28
C ILE A 62 -0.95 -1.79 9.05
N ARG A 63 -0.70 -1.49 10.33
CA ARG A 63 -1.61 -0.71 11.16
C ARG A 63 -1.38 0.78 10.96
N SER A 64 -0.12 1.21 10.90
CA SER A 64 0.29 2.59 10.63
C SER A 64 1.66 2.62 9.95
N GLY A 65 2.03 3.77 9.40
CA GLY A 65 3.29 3.94 8.67
C GLY A 65 3.21 3.39 7.23
N CYS A 66 4.39 3.10 6.68
CA CYS A 66 4.52 2.72 5.27
C CYS A 66 5.68 1.74 5.06
N VAL A 67 5.44 0.72 4.23
CA VAL A 67 6.38 -0.36 3.92
C VAL A 67 6.63 -0.42 2.42
N LYS A 68 7.90 -0.46 2.03
CA LYS A 68 8.37 -0.64 0.65
C LYS A 68 8.76 -2.10 0.43
N LEU A 69 8.13 -2.73 -0.55
CA LEU A 69 8.53 -4.05 -1.06
C LEU A 69 9.48 -3.86 -2.23
N TYR A 70 10.62 -4.54 -2.23
CA TYR A 70 11.62 -4.37 -3.29
C TYR A 70 12.44 -5.63 -3.56
N ARG A 71 13.07 -5.66 -4.72
CA ARG A 71 14.10 -6.62 -5.11
C ARG A 71 15.38 -5.87 -5.43
N GLU A 72 16.50 -6.51 -5.13
CA GLU A 72 17.79 -6.09 -5.66
C GLU A 72 18.01 -6.79 -7.00
N THR A 73 18.39 -6.03 -8.02
CA THR A 73 18.78 -6.54 -9.33
C THR A 73 20.23 -7.02 -9.31
N ILE A 74 20.68 -7.68 -10.38
CA ILE A 74 22.05 -8.22 -10.47
C ILE A 74 23.10 -7.11 -10.40
N ASP A 75 22.78 -5.91 -10.91
CA ASP A 75 23.62 -4.71 -10.87
C ASP A 75 23.52 -3.93 -9.53
N GLY A 76 22.82 -4.46 -8.53
CA GLY A 76 22.69 -3.84 -7.21
C GLY A 76 21.67 -2.69 -7.16
N THR A 77 20.89 -2.47 -8.21
CA THR A 77 19.82 -1.47 -8.20
C THR A 77 18.58 -2.02 -7.48
N LEU A 78 17.90 -1.16 -6.71
CA LEU A 78 16.69 -1.55 -6.00
C LEU A 78 15.46 -1.33 -6.87
N ALA A 79 14.87 -2.43 -7.33
CA ALA A 79 13.60 -2.44 -8.03
C ALA A 79 12.44 -2.51 -7.01
N VAL A 80 11.73 -1.40 -6.83
CA VAL A 80 10.54 -1.33 -5.98
C VAL A 80 9.40 -2.11 -6.64
N VAL A 81 8.88 -3.09 -5.91
CA VAL A 81 7.74 -3.94 -6.31
C VAL A 81 6.43 -3.24 -5.95
N ASP A 82 6.30 -2.78 -4.71
CA ASP A 82 5.10 -2.11 -4.23
C ASP A 82 5.40 -1.23 -3.00
N ILE A 83 4.49 -0.30 -2.69
CA ILE A 83 4.51 0.53 -1.48
C ILE A 83 3.15 0.43 -0.81
N LEU A 84 3.17 -0.13 0.40
CA LEU A 84 2.01 -0.49 1.19
C LEU A 84 1.85 0.47 2.37
N THR A 85 0.60 0.79 2.69
CA THR A 85 0.22 1.75 3.73
C THR A 85 -0.78 1.13 4.71
N ALA A 86 -1.16 1.88 5.75
CA ALA A 86 -2.15 1.46 6.74
C ALA A 86 -3.40 0.80 6.11
N GLY A 87 -3.82 -0.31 6.69
CA GLY A 87 -4.95 -1.13 6.24
C GLY A 87 -4.61 -2.10 5.10
N GLN A 88 -3.40 -2.05 4.52
CA GLN A 88 -2.97 -3.03 3.52
C GLN A 88 -2.24 -4.20 4.17
N VAL A 89 -2.26 -5.33 3.47
CA VAL A 89 -1.66 -6.59 3.89
C VAL A 89 -0.69 -7.10 2.83
N PHE A 90 0.24 -7.98 3.23
CA PHE A 90 1.16 -8.63 2.31
C PHE A 90 1.59 -10.01 2.82
N CYS A 91 2.23 -10.78 1.93
CA CYS A 91 2.55 -12.20 2.08
C CYS A 91 1.32 -13.11 2.13
N GLU A 92 0.19 -12.69 1.58
CA GLU A 92 -1.06 -13.45 1.47
C GLU A 92 -0.89 -14.78 0.71
N ILE A 93 0.08 -14.88 -0.21
CA ILE A 93 0.38 -16.11 -0.96
C ILE A 93 0.78 -17.25 -0.02
N SER A 94 1.50 -16.93 1.06
CA SER A 94 1.97 -17.94 2.04
C SER A 94 0.83 -18.68 2.74
N ILE A 95 -0.37 -18.10 2.74
CA ILE A 95 -1.58 -18.76 3.24
C ILE A 95 -1.89 -20.03 2.43
N PHE A 96 -1.69 -20.00 1.11
CA PHE A 96 -2.09 -21.09 0.22
C PHE A 96 -0.99 -22.12 -0.02
N GLU A 97 0.27 -21.69 0.01
CA GLU A 97 1.41 -22.56 -0.24
C GLU A 97 2.59 -22.24 0.68
N LYS A 98 3.35 -23.27 1.02
CA LYS A 98 4.65 -23.09 1.69
C LYS A 98 5.63 -22.51 0.69
N CYS A 99 5.98 -21.24 0.87
CA CYS A 99 6.88 -20.52 -0.03
C CYS A 99 7.96 -19.73 0.74
N HIS A 100 8.85 -19.12 -0.03
CA HIS A 100 9.82 -18.17 0.47
C HIS A 100 9.42 -16.76 0.03
N HIS A 101 9.80 -15.75 0.81
CA HIS A 101 9.49 -14.37 0.50
C HIS A 101 10.06 -13.97 -0.88
N PRO A 102 9.22 -13.48 -1.81
CA PRO A 102 9.68 -13.16 -3.16
C PRO A 102 10.39 -11.82 -3.24
N TYR A 103 10.34 -10.98 -2.20
CA TYR A 103 10.89 -9.63 -2.12
C TYR A 103 11.42 -9.37 -0.70
N ASN A 104 12.22 -8.31 -0.55
CA ASN A 104 12.54 -7.70 0.74
C ASN A 104 11.41 -6.74 1.14
N ALA A 105 11.22 -6.48 2.43
CA ALA A 105 10.33 -5.43 2.92
C ALA A 105 11.04 -4.51 3.91
N GLU A 106 10.95 -3.20 3.69
CA GLU A 106 11.59 -2.19 4.52
C GLU A 106 10.60 -1.09 4.90
N VAL A 107 10.64 -0.66 6.15
CA VAL A 107 9.83 0.43 6.66
C VAL A 107 10.38 1.75 6.18
N VAL A 108 9.56 2.53 5.49
CA VAL A 108 9.92 3.82 4.89
C VAL A 108 9.28 5.00 5.62
N GLU A 109 8.26 4.72 6.42
CA GLU A 109 7.69 5.60 7.44
C GLU A 109 7.43 4.77 8.71
N ALA A 110 7.94 5.25 9.84
CA ALA A 110 7.79 4.59 11.14
C ALA A 110 6.31 4.35 11.46
N GLY A 111 6.02 3.24 12.14
CA GLY A 111 4.64 2.84 12.40
C GLY A 111 4.54 1.48 13.06
N GLU A 112 3.39 0.86 12.93
CA GLU A 112 3.10 -0.44 13.54
C GLU A 112 2.68 -1.46 12.48
N VAL A 113 3.26 -2.64 12.56
CA VAL A 113 2.93 -3.79 11.73
C VAL A 113 2.53 -4.95 12.61
N ILE A 114 1.52 -5.70 12.17
CA ILE A 114 1.01 -6.87 12.86
C ILE A 114 1.43 -8.10 12.08
N MET A 115 2.15 -8.99 12.75
CA MET A 115 2.57 -10.29 12.23
C MET A 115 1.62 -11.37 12.72
N ILE A 116 1.01 -12.08 11.79
CA ILE A 116 0.03 -13.12 12.03
C ILE A 116 0.62 -14.44 11.52
N PRO A 117 0.75 -15.49 12.35
CA PRO A 117 1.21 -16.78 11.88
C PRO A 117 0.32 -17.32 10.77
N VAL A 118 0.95 -17.79 9.70
CA VAL A 118 0.26 -18.30 8.52
C VAL A 118 -0.57 -19.54 8.87
N GLU A 119 -0.06 -20.39 9.75
CA GLU A 119 -0.71 -21.63 10.17
C GLU A 119 -2.08 -21.34 10.81
N LEU A 120 -2.19 -20.25 11.58
CA LEU A 120 -3.45 -19.84 12.20
C LEU A 120 -4.49 -19.46 11.14
N LEU A 121 -4.08 -18.75 10.08
CA LEU A 121 -4.97 -18.40 8.97
C LEU A 121 -5.37 -19.63 8.15
N GLN A 122 -4.45 -20.58 7.97
CA GLN A 122 -4.71 -21.84 7.28
C GLN A 122 -5.72 -22.72 8.02
N GLU A 123 -5.65 -22.78 9.34
CA GLU A 123 -6.64 -23.47 10.17
C GLU A 123 -8.02 -22.80 10.06
N GLU A 124 -8.08 -21.47 10.11
CA GLU A 124 -9.35 -20.75 9.96
C GLU A 124 -9.97 -20.98 8.58
N ILE A 125 -9.19 -20.99 7.49
CA ILE A 125 -9.70 -21.30 6.15
C ILE A 125 -10.34 -22.68 6.07
N LYS A 126 -9.78 -23.68 6.77
CA LYS A 126 -10.32 -25.05 6.77
C LYS A 126 -11.65 -25.15 7.51
N ASN A 127 -11.85 -24.33 8.53
CA ASN A 127 -12.99 -24.43 9.44
C ASN A 127 -14.08 -23.38 9.16
N ASN A 128 -13.75 -22.28 8.47
CA ASN A 128 -14.63 -21.16 8.22
C ASN A 128 -14.70 -20.80 6.72
N HIS A 129 -15.74 -21.29 6.06
CA HIS A 129 -16.00 -21.05 4.64
C HIS A 129 -16.15 -19.55 4.30
N GLN A 130 -16.70 -18.74 5.21
CA GLN A 130 -16.85 -17.30 4.96
C GLN A 130 -15.50 -16.59 5.00
N PHE A 131 -14.63 -16.97 5.94
CA PHE A 131 -13.25 -16.46 5.97
C PHE A 131 -12.48 -16.84 4.70
N ALA A 132 -12.62 -18.08 4.22
CA ALA A 132 -12.02 -18.49 2.95
C ALA A 132 -12.49 -17.60 1.78
N LEU A 133 -13.78 -17.28 1.71
CA LEU A 133 -14.32 -16.34 0.72
C LEU A 133 -13.76 -14.92 0.89
N ASP A 134 -13.54 -14.45 2.11
CA ASP A 134 -12.93 -13.14 2.37
C ASP A 134 -11.47 -13.07 1.90
N VAL A 135 -10.69 -14.13 2.13
CA VAL A 135 -9.33 -14.23 1.60
C VAL A 135 -9.34 -14.25 0.07
N LEU A 136 -10.28 -14.98 -0.57
CA LEU A 136 -10.42 -14.97 -2.03
C LEU A 136 -10.80 -13.58 -2.56
N ARG A 137 -11.70 -12.87 -1.88
CA ARG A 137 -12.06 -11.48 -2.22
C ARG A 137 -10.85 -10.54 -2.10
N LEU A 138 -10.04 -10.71 -1.07
CA LEU A 138 -8.79 -9.96 -0.87
C LEU A 138 -7.85 -10.17 -2.06
N VAL A 139 -7.57 -11.42 -2.43
CA VAL A 139 -6.68 -11.76 -3.56
C VAL A 139 -7.25 -11.23 -4.88
N ALA A 140 -8.55 -11.37 -5.12
CA ALA A 140 -9.20 -10.85 -6.33
C ALA A 140 -9.14 -9.31 -6.42
N ASN A 141 -9.26 -8.61 -5.28
CA ASN A 141 -9.05 -7.16 -5.22
C ASN A 141 -7.61 -6.78 -5.56
N HIS A 142 -6.63 -7.50 -5.00
CA HIS A 142 -5.21 -7.27 -5.30
C HIS A 142 -4.92 -7.47 -6.80
N CYS A 143 -5.42 -8.56 -7.39
CA CYS A 143 -5.26 -8.83 -8.82
C CYS A 143 -5.81 -7.67 -9.69
N ARG A 144 -7.05 -7.23 -9.43
CA ARG A 144 -7.65 -6.09 -10.13
C ARG A 144 -6.84 -4.80 -9.96
N GLN A 145 -6.26 -4.57 -8.79
CA GLN A 145 -5.41 -3.39 -8.56
C GLN A 145 -4.13 -3.47 -9.40
N GLN A 146 -3.49 -4.64 -9.47
CA GLN A 146 -2.29 -4.84 -10.30
C GLN A 146 -2.59 -4.66 -11.79
N GLU A 147 -3.72 -5.19 -12.28
CA GLU A 147 -4.17 -5.00 -13.68
C GLU A 147 -4.36 -3.51 -14.02
N ARG A 148 -5.00 -2.74 -13.13
CA ARG A 148 -5.16 -1.28 -13.31
C ARG A 148 -3.82 -0.55 -13.33
N GLU A 149 -2.89 -0.93 -12.46
CA GLU A 149 -1.55 -0.32 -12.44
C GLU A 149 -0.76 -0.67 -13.71
N LEU A 150 -0.92 -1.87 -14.27
CA LEU A 150 -0.36 -2.25 -15.58
C LEU A 150 -0.97 -1.44 -16.72
N GLU A 151 -2.29 -1.28 -16.73
CA GLU A 151 -3.00 -0.46 -17.71
C GLU A 151 -2.55 1.01 -17.65
N HIS A 152 -2.50 1.60 -16.45
CA HIS A 152 -1.99 2.94 -16.25
C HIS A 152 -0.54 3.09 -16.73
N ARG A 153 0.32 2.11 -16.46
CA ARG A 153 1.71 2.14 -16.96
C ARG A 153 1.80 2.06 -18.47
N SER A 154 0.85 1.38 -19.13
CA SER A 154 0.81 1.19 -20.58
C SER A 154 0.22 2.38 -21.32
N LEU A 155 -0.80 3.03 -20.75
CA LEU A 155 -1.55 4.12 -21.39
C LEU A 155 -1.08 5.52 -20.98
N GLN A 156 -0.64 5.70 -19.73
CA GLN A 156 -0.34 7.03 -19.19
C GLN A 156 1.15 7.32 -19.22
N ASN A 157 1.49 8.54 -19.65
CA ASN A 157 2.85 9.05 -19.47
C ASN A 157 3.12 9.38 -17.99
N ALA A 158 4.39 9.59 -17.65
CA ALA A 158 4.78 9.81 -16.27
C ALA A 158 4.08 11.01 -15.60
N ALA A 159 3.83 12.11 -16.32
CA ALA A 159 3.14 13.28 -15.76
C ALA A 159 1.67 12.97 -15.45
N GLN A 160 1.00 12.20 -16.31
CA GLN A 160 -0.38 11.76 -16.09
C GLN A 160 -0.49 10.82 -14.88
N ARG A 161 0.44 9.88 -14.69
CA ARG A 161 0.45 9.03 -13.47
C ARG A 161 0.57 9.85 -12.18
N ILE A 162 1.41 10.89 -12.17
CA ILE A 162 1.51 11.82 -11.05
C ILE A 162 0.19 12.56 -10.83
N GLY A 163 -0.45 13.02 -11.91
CA GLY A 163 -1.75 13.68 -11.84
C GLY A 163 -2.84 12.78 -11.24
N CYS A 164 -2.88 11.50 -11.64
CA CYS A 164 -3.81 10.51 -11.10
C CYS A 164 -3.59 10.29 -9.60
N PHE A 165 -2.32 10.18 -9.19
CA PHE A 165 -1.96 10.10 -7.78
C PHE A 165 -2.41 11.33 -6.98
N PHE A 166 -2.24 12.54 -7.52
CA PHE A 166 -2.68 13.78 -6.86
C PHE A 166 -4.19 13.86 -6.73
N LEU A 167 -4.93 13.46 -7.77
CA LEU A 167 -6.39 13.36 -7.73
C LEU A 167 -6.87 12.39 -6.64
N ARG A 168 -6.20 11.24 -6.47
CA ARG A 168 -6.51 10.27 -5.39
C ARG A 168 -6.22 10.82 -3.99
N LEU A 169 -5.31 11.78 -3.83
CA LEU A 169 -5.01 12.43 -2.55
C LEU A 169 -5.94 13.61 -2.22
N LEU A 170 -6.62 14.16 -3.22
CA LEU A 170 -7.59 15.24 -3.05
C LEU A 170 -8.90 14.66 -2.49
N ASN A 171 -9.02 14.62 -1.17
CA ASN A 171 -10.22 14.14 -0.45
C ASN A 171 -11.41 15.12 -0.47
N ARG A 172 -11.70 15.83 -1.57
CA ARG A 172 -12.82 16.80 -1.62
C ARG A 172 -13.67 16.70 -2.90
N ARG A 173 -14.96 17.00 -2.72
CA ARG A 173 -15.99 17.08 -3.78
C ARG A 173 -15.62 18.12 -4.84
N GLU A 174 -16.11 17.89 -6.05
CA GLU A 174 -15.86 18.67 -7.27
C GLU A 174 -15.93 20.20 -7.08
N GLY A 175 -15.09 20.92 -7.82
CA GLY A 175 -15.25 22.36 -8.10
C GLY A 175 -14.26 23.29 -7.40
N GLU A 176 -13.88 22.98 -6.15
CA GLU A 176 -12.90 23.80 -5.42
C GLU A 176 -11.54 23.13 -5.44
N GLY A 177 -10.54 23.86 -5.93
CA GLY A 177 -9.14 23.49 -5.76
C GLY A 177 -8.80 23.08 -4.32
N GLY A 178 -7.73 22.30 -4.15
CA GLY A 178 -7.33 21.77 -2.86
C GLY A 178 -5.85 21.95 -2.61
N THR A 179 -5.49 22.01 -1.33
CA THR A 179 -4.09 21.89 -0.91
C THR A 179 -3.92 20.59 -0.15
N PHE A 180 -2.94 19.80 -0.55
CA PHE A 180 -2.56 18.58 0.17
C PHE A 180 -1.04 18.55 0.36
N HIS A 181 -0.61 17.76 1.34
CA HIS A 181 0.80 17.42 1.51
C HIS A 181 1.00 16.03 0.93
N LEU A 182 2.10 15.84 0.20
CA LEU A 182 2.52 14.50 -0.18
C LEU A 182 2.73 13.71 1.12
N PRO A 183 2.09 12.54 1.26
CA PRO A 183 2.17 11.76 2.49
C PRO A 183 3.59 11.28 2.79
N TYR A 184 4.46 11.26 1.77
CA TYR A 184 5.82 10.76 1.86
C TYR A 184 6.81 11.64 1.09
N ASP A 185 8.10 11.34 1.23
CA ASP A 185 9.14 11.94 0.39
C ASP A 185 8.83 11.72 -1.10
N LYS A 186 9.18 12.70 -1.95
CA LYS A 186 9.09 12.61 -3.41
C LYS A 186 9.80 11.38 -3.96
N MET A 187 10.89 10.95 -3.32
CA MET A 187 11.59 9.71 -3.66
C MET A 187 10.69 8.47 -3.52
N LEU A 188 9.90 8.43 -2.44
CA LEU A 188 8.98 7.34 -2.19
C LEU A 188 7.77 7.41 -3.12
N VAL A 189 7.27 8.61 -3.41
CA VAL A 189 6.20 8.81 -4.40
C VAL A 189 6.68 8.38 -5.80
N ALA A 190 7.90 8.75 -6.19
CA ALA A 190 8.51 8.32 -7.45
C ALA A 190 8.55 6.79 -7.54
N SER A 191 9.06 6.15 -6.50
CA SER A 191 9.11 4.69 -6.39
C SER A 191 7.72 4.05 -6.49
N ARG A 192 6.72 4.62 -5.80
CA ARG A 192 5.33 4.11 -5.81
C ARG A 192 4.71 4.16 -7.19
N LEU A 193 5.03 5.23 -7.92
CA LEU A 193 4.56 5.41 -9.28
C LEU A 193 5.43 4.68 -10.29
N GLY A 194 6.43 3.88 -9.89
CA GLY A 194 7.34 3.18 -10.81
C GLY A 194 8.18 4.15 -11.65
N MET A 195 8.72 5.20 -11.03
CA MET A 195 9.58 6.21 -11.66
C MET A 195 10.90 6.32 -10.94
N GLN A 196 11.97 6.54 -11.70
CA GLN A 196 13.20 7.06 -11.15
C GLN A 196 13.02 8.51 -10.67
N PRO A 197 13.76 8.96 -9.63
CA PRO A 197 13.65 10.32 -9.07
C PRO A 197 13.76 11.45 -10.09
N GLU A 198 14.66 11.29 -11.06
CA GLU A 198 14.90 12.25 -12.14
C GLU A 198 13.70 12.29 -13.09
N THR A 199 13.15 11.13 -13.42
CA THR A 199 11.94 11.00 -14.24
C THR A 199 10.73 11.59 -13.53
N PHE A 200 10.57 11.33 -12.24
CA PHE A 200 9.52 11.93 -11.42
C PHE A 200 9.65 13.46 -11.39
N SER A 201 10.86 13.98 -11.18
CA SER A 201 11.11 15.43 -11.14
C SER A 201 10.78 16.10 -12.47
N ARG A 202 11.18 15.51 -13.60
CA ARG A 202 10.84 16.00 -14.95
C ARG A 202 9.33 15.93 -15.22
N ALA A 203 8.69 14.82 -14.86
CA ALA A 203 7.27 14.61 -15.04
C ALA A 203 6.43 15.57 -14.16
N LEU A 204 6.87 15.84 -12.94
CA LEU A 204 6.24 16.79 -12.03
C LEU A 204 6.33 18.23 -12.56
N ALA A 205 7.48 18.62 -13.13
CA ALA A 205 7.63 19.91 -13.79
C ALA A 205 6.73 20.03 -15.02
N LYS A 206 6.61 18.96 -15.81
CA LYS A 206 5.66 18.89 -16.94
C LYS A 206 4.22 19.05 -16.47
N LEU A 207 3.80 18.29 -15.45
CA LEU A 207 2.45 18.40 -14.88
C LEU A 207 2.16 19.83 -14.41
N LYS A 208 3.10 20.44 -13.67
CA LYS A 208 3.01 21.85 -13.24
C LYS A 208 2.76 22.81 -14.41
N LYS A 209 3.50 22.65 -15.50
CA LYS A 209 3.36 23.49 -16.70
C LYS A 209 2.00 23.33 -17.38
N GLU A 210 1.49 22.10 -17.47
CA GLU A 210 0.27 21.77 -18.21
C GLU A 210 -1.01 22.03 -17.41
N THR A 211 -0.98 21.88 -16.07
CA THR A 211 -2.18 21.97 -15.22
C THR A 211 -2.20 23.20 -14.32
N GLY A 212 -1.09 23.95 -14.22
CA GLY A 212 -0.98 25.17 -13.40
C GLY A 212 -0.84 24.93 -11.90
N ILE A 213 -0.55 23.70 -11.45
CA ILE A 213 -0.44 23.40 -10.02
C ILE A 213 0.76 24.10 -9.35
N HIS A 214 0.60 24.49 -8.09
CA HIS A 214 1.66 25.09 -7.30
C HIS A 214 2.33 24.04 -6.40
N ILE A 215 3.66 24.05 -6.37
CA ILE A 215 4.48 23.07 -5.65
C ILE A 215 5.45 23.83 -4.75
N LYS A 216 5.38 23.61 -3.43
CA LYS A 216 6.32 24.15 -2.44
C LYS A 216 6.74 23.04 -1.47
N GLY A 217 7.94 22.48 -1.66
CA GLY A 217 8.39 21.33 -0.89
C GLY A 217 7.50 20.12 -1.13
N SER A 218 6.89 19.59 -0.06
CA SER A 218 5.89 18.52 -0.07
C SER A 218 4.45 19.03 -0.21
N LYS A 219 4.22 20.36 -0.15
CA LYS A 219 2.89 20.97 -0.27
C LYS A 219 2.53 21.19 -1.74
N ILE A 220 1.42 20.61 -2.17
CA ILE A 220 0.84 20.77 -3.49
C ILE A 220 -0.47 21.54 -3.36
N LYS A 221 -0.62 22.62 -4.13
CA LYS A 221 -1.87 23.37 -4.27
C LYS A 221 -2.37 23.23 -5.70
N VAL A 222 -3.61 22.79 -5.82
CA VAL A 222 -4.34 22.63 -7.07
C VAL A 222 -5.43 23.68 -7.07
N ASP A 223 -5.42 24.64 -7.99
CA ASP A 223 -6.45 25.68 -8.03
C ASP A 223 -7.72 25.21 -8.74
N ASN A 224 -7.58 24.32 -9.72
CA ASN A 224 -8.71 23.78 -10.49
C ASN A 224 -8.53 22.26 -10.74
N ILE A 225 -9.40 21.46 -10.11
CA ILE A 225 -9.39 19.99 -10.24
C ILE A 225 -9.68 19.57 -11.69
N SER A 226 -10.53 20.30 -12.42
CA SER A 226 -10.89 19.96 -13.80
C SER A 226 -9.71 20.03 -14.75
N ASN A 227 -8.74 20.91 -14.52
CA ASN A 227 -7.54 21.00 -15.38
C ASN A 227 -6.63 19.78 -15.22
N ILE A 228 -6.37 19.37 -13.98
CA ILE A 228 -5.57 18.17 -13.71
C ILE A 228 -6.32 16.90 -14.15
N ALA A 229 -7.64 16.85 -13.97
CA ALA A 229 -8.48 15.76 -14.44
C ALA A 229 -8.47 15.63 -15.97
N LYS A 230 -8.68 16.72 -16.72
CA LYS A 230 -8.62 16.72 -18.18
C LYS A 230 -7.26 16.23 -18.70
N TYR A 231 -6.17 16.76 -18.14
CA TYR A 231 -4.82 16.34 -18.54
C TYR A 231 -4.56 14.86 -18.25
N THR A 232 -4.91 14.42 -17.04
CA THR A 232 -4.64 13.07 -16.54
C THR A 232 -5.51 12.00 -17.21
N CYS A 233 -6.81 12.25 -17.32
CA CYS A 233 -7.79 11.29 -17.80
C CYS A 233 -7.88 11.21 -19.32
N SER A 234 -7.26 12.15 -20.06
CA SER A 234 -7.22 12.15 -21.53
C SER A 234 -6.66 10.86 -22.17
N ALA A 235 -5.85 10.10 -21.42
CA ALA A 235 -5.25 8.84 -21.88
C ALA A 235 -5.88 7.59 -21.23
N CYS A 236 -6.91 7.74 -20.40
CA CYS A 236 -7.54 6.60 -19.72
C CYS A 236 -8.61 5.96 -20.62
N SER A 237 -8.67 4.63 -20.62
CA SER A 237 -9.68 3.82 -21.32
C SER A 237 -11.06 3.82 -20.65
N SER A 238 -11.16 4.39 -19.44
CA SER A 238 -12.33 4.30 -18.54
C SER A 238 -13.28 5.51 -18.64
N GLU A 239 -14.56 5.31 -18.31
CA GLU A 239 -15.56 6.38 -18.12
C GLU A 239 -15.06 7.50 -17.19
N PHE A 240 -15.45 8.74 -17.49
CA PHE A 240 -15.13 9.91 -16.68
C PHE A 240 -16.36 10.37 -15.87
N PRO A 241 -16.23 10.59 -14.53
CA PRO A 241 -15.07 10.29 -13.68
C PRO A 241 -14.92 8.78 -13.43
N CYS A 242 -13.68 8.28 -13.35
CA CYS A 242 -13.46 6.85 -13.11
C CYS A 242 -13.93 6.46 -11.69
N LYS A 243 -14.24 5.18 -11.44
CA LYS A 243 -14.71 4.70 -10.13
C LYS A 243 -13.74 5.01 -8.97
N ASP A 244 -12.45 5.25 -9.25
CA ASP A 244 -11.46 5.67 -8.25
C ASP A 244 -11.56 7.16 -7.88
N LEU A 245 -12.27 7.96 -8.67
CA LEU A 245 -12.65 9.36 -8.43
C LEU A 245 -14.08 9.47 -7.87
N ASP A 246 -14.70 8.37 -7.45
CA ASP A 246 -16.01 8.40 -6.81
C ASP A 246 -15.91 9.00 -5.40
N PHE A 247 -15.87 10.34 -5.35
CA PHE A 247 -15.84 11.14 -4.13
C PHE A 247 -17.10 10.98 -3.25
N SER A 248 -18.09 10.19 -3.69
CA SER A 248 -19.32 9.92 -2.93
C SER A 248 -19.12 8.89 -1.81
N LYS A 249 -18.06 8.07 -1.86
CA LYS A 249 -17.72 7.09 -0.83
C LYS A 249 -16.54 7.61 -0.01
N GLY A 250 -16.84 8.37 1.03
CA GLY A 250 -15.87 8.72 2.07
C GLY A 250 -15.19 7.46 2.59
N ARG A 251 -13.86 7.44 2.53
CA ARG A 251 -13.01 6.45 3.20
C ARG A 251 -12.78 6.86 4.63
#